data_AF-A0A9D4JRC9-F1
#
_entry.id   AF-A0A9D4JRC9-F1
#
_cell.length_a   1.000
_cell.length_b   1.000
_cell.length_c   1.000
_cell.angle_alpha   90.00
_cell.angle_beta   90.00
_cell.angle_gamma   90.00
#
_symmetry.space_group_name_H-M   'P 1'
#
loop_
_entity.id
_entity.type
_entity.pdbx_description
1 polymer ?
#
loop_
_entity_poly.entity_id
_entity_poly.type
_entity_poly.pdbx_seq_one_letter_code
_entity_poly.pdbx_strand_id
1 'polypeptide(L)'
;MTITDLASQFPGVAWQRLITGIFNHVGMTIDANEPVIAMAPPFLVKFGSMLSRYTAETLANYVVWQRVVSNTEFLPKKFKEIRLKYSKVIYGTASVPARWQTCAKIVTNAMPEVVGRLFVETAFKEDAKRDVLDLVDKLREAFKEMIDHLDWMSYTTKQIAKEKANYIDPRIGYQDLVYKNNDLNNLYKNVTVDENDPLKTLVSIREASVIRTLLLLRKDYDKSEWHMSPATVNAYYAPNINSITFPAAILQPPFYSKDQPAYLNYGGIGYVIGHEITHGFDDQGRMYDKEGNLKSWWTADDGTKFVERAQCIIDQYNGFVVPGTGNMTIMVSTPLAKI
;
A
#
# COMPACT_ATOMS: atom_id res chain seq x y z
N MET A 1 9.01 5.28 20.57
CA MET A 1 9.60 6.39 21.35
C MET A 1 8.49 7.37 21.70
N THR A 2 8.62 8.22 22.71
CA THR A 2 7.61 9.25 22.99
C THR A 2 7.77 10.47 22.06
N ILE A 3 6.80 11.37 22.01
CA ILE A 3 6.96 12.68 21.33
C ILE A 3 8.13 13.48 21.94
N THR A 4 8.33 13.38 23.26
CA THR A 4 9.47 14.00 23.95
C THR A 4 10.80 13.43 23.44
N ASP A 5 10.90 12.10 23.33
CA ASP A 5 12.09 11.45 22.77
C ASP A 5 12.31 11.82 21.31
N LEU A 6 11.25 11.90 20.51
CA LEU A 6 11.31 12.31 19.10
C LEU A 6 11.90 13.73 18.98
N ALA A 7 11.46 14.65 19.83
CA ALA A 7 11.97 16.03 19.85
C ALA A 7 13.43 16.12 20.29
N SER A 8 13.83 15.29 21.25
CA SER A 8 15.22 15.19 21.71
C SER A 8 16.15 14.59 20.64
N GLN A 9 15.74 13.48 20.01
CA GLN A 9 16.56 12.75 19.04
C GLN A 9 16.62 13.41 17.65
N PHE A 10 15.55 14.11 17.26
CA PHE A 10 15.44 14.75 15.94
C PHE A 10 15.11 16.24 16.06
N PRO A 11 16.08 17.07 16.52
CA PRO A 11 15.85 18.50 16.69
C PRO A 11 15.67 19.22 15.34
N GLY A 12 15.16 20.45 15.37
CA GLY A 12 14.95 21.29 14.18
C GLY A 12 13.49 21.33 13.70
N VAL A 13 12.62 20.50 14.27
CA VAL A 13 11.16 20.58 14.12
C VAL A 13 10.53 20.71 15.51
N ALA A 14 9.56 21.62 15.65
CA ALA A 14 8.76 21.72 16.87
C ALA A 14 7.72 20.59 16.93
N TRP A 15 8.17 19.34 17.07
CA TRP A 15 7.34 18.13 16.93
C TRP A 15 6.10 18.14 17.81
N GLN A 16 6.23 18.48 19.10
CA GLN A 16 5.09 18.55 20.01
C GLN A 16 4.06 19.57 19.51
N ARG A 17 4.49 20.78 19.13
CA ARG A 17 3.59 21.80 18.58
C ARG A 17 2.92 21.34 17.29
N LEU A 18 3.67 20.68 16.40
CA LEU A 18 3.16 20.19 15.12
C LEU A 18 2.10 19.10 15.33
N ILE A 19 2.42 18.07 16.11
CA ILE A 19 1.54 16.92 16.35
C ILE A 19 0.30 17.37 17.12
N THR A 20 0.45 18.09 18.23
CA THR A 20 -0.69 18.63 18.99
C THR A 20 -1.55 19.55 18.12
N GLY A 21 -0.94 20.40 17.28
CA GLY A 21 -1.67 21.27 16.36
C GLY A 21 -2.53 20.51 15.34
N ILE A 22 -2.01 19.40 14.80
CA ILE A 22 -2.75 18.54 13.86
C ILE A 22 -3.95 17.88 14.55
N PHE A 23 -3.75 17.29 15.73
CA PHE A 23 -4.82 16.56 16.44
C PHE A 23 -5.85 17.49 17.11
N ASN A 24 -5.46 18.71 17.48
CA ASN A 24 -6.40 19.73 17.96
C ASN A 24 -7.48 20.05 16.92
N HIS A 25 -7.17 19.92 15.62
CA HIS A 25 -8.15 20.14 14.55
C HIS A 25 -9.32 19.15 14.59
N VAL A 26 -9.12 17.97 15.18
CA VAL A 26 -10.16 16.96 15.40
C VAL A 26 -10.61 16.88 16.86
N GLY A 27 -10.29 17.91 17.67
CA GLY A 27 -10.66 17.98 19.08
C GLY A 27 -9.94 16.97 19.98
N MET A 28 -8.80 16.42 19.52
CA MET A 28 -8.03 15.43 20.26
C MET A 28 -6.78 16.07 20.89
N THR A 29 -6.69 15.98 22.21
CA THR A 29 -5.49 16.42 22.95
C THR A 29 -4.44 15.31 22.94
N ILE A 30 -3.24 15.63 22.47
CA ILE A 30 -2.07 14.73 22.47
C ILE A 30 -1.01 15.31 23.42
N ASP A 31 -0.60 14.51 24.39
CA ASP A 31 0.46 14.88 25.33
C ASP A 31 1.86 14.47 24.83
N ALA A 32 2.90 14.93 25.52
CA ALA A 32 4.29 14.72 25.11
C ALA A 32 4.81 13.29 25.33
N ASN A 33 4.07 12.46 26.08
CA ASN A 33 4.39 11.05 26.33
C ASN A 33 3.74 10.11 25.31
N GLU A 34 2.93 10.64 24.38
CA GLU A 34 2.31 9.86 23.32
C GLU A 34 3.35 9.03 22.55
N PRO A 35 3.13 7.71 22.37
CA PRO A 35 4.02 6.88 21.60
C PRO A 35 3.95 7.21 20.10
N VAL A 36 5.12 7.30 19.48
CA VAL A 36 5.30 7.51 18.04
C VAL A 36 6.30 6.50 17.46
N ILE A 37 6.04 6.10 16.22
CA ILE A 37 6.92 5.25 15.43
C ILE A 37 7.66 6.13 14.40
N ALA A 38 8.95 6.36 14.64
CA ALA A 38 9.81 7.08 13.71
C ALA A 38 10.32 6.13 12.61
N MET A 39 9.64 6.10 11.46
CA MET A 39 9.94 5.13 10.39
C MET A 39 11.27 5.36 9.66
N ALA A 40 11.81 6.58 9.67
CA ALA A 40 13.05 6.92 8.97
C ALA A 40 13.99 7.82 9.79
N PRO A 41 14.58 7.32 10.90
CA PRO A 41 15.44 8.11 11.78
C PRO A 41 16.58 8.86 11.06
N PRO A 42 17.36 8.24 10.12
CA PRO A 42 18.44 8.96 9.43
C PRO A 42 17.93 10.13 8.56
N PHE A 43 16.72 10.01 8.00
CA PHE A 43 16.08 11.11 7.28
C PHE A 43 15.71 12.23 8.24
N LEU A 44 15.09 11.93 9.39
CA LEU A 44 14.64 12.94 10.35
C LEU A 44 15.79 13.78 10.90
N VAL A 45 16.96 13.17 11.17
CA VAL A 45 18.19 13.88 11.55
C VAL A 45 18.59 14.89 10.46
N LYS A 46 18.70 14.42 9.21
CA LYS A 46 19.08 15.28 8.08
C LYS A 46 18.04 16.37 7.81
N PHE A 47 16.76 16.03 7.93
CA PHE A 47 15.63 16.93 7.70
C PHE A 47 15.67 18.11 8.67
N GLY A 48 15.81 17.86 9.97
CA GLY A 48 15.94 18.92 10.98
C GLY A 48 17.12 19.85 10.69
N SER A 49 18.28 19.27 10.35
CA SER A 49 19.47 20.06 9.99
C SER A 49 19.32 20.86 8.68
N MET A 50 18.44 20.42 7.78
CA MET A 50 18.19 21.03 6.48
C MET A 50 17.28 22.25 6.63
N LEU A 51 16.23 22.16 7.47
CA LEU A 51 15.29 23.26 7.70
C LEU A 51 16.00 24.53 8.17
N SER A 52 17.01 24.41 9.03
CA SER A 52 17.78 25.56 9.53
C SER A 52 18.68 26.22 8.48
N ARG A 53 18.89 25.60 7.31
CA ARG A 53 19.76 26.14 6.24
C ARG A 53 19.01 27.05 5.27
N TYR A 54 17.69 27.02 5.27
CA TYR A 54 16.86 27.75 4.31
C TYR A 54 16.01 28.81 5.01
N THR A 55 15.72 29.89 4.28
CA THR A 55 14.83 30.95 4.77
C THR A 55 13.38 30.45 4.84
N ALA A 56 12.58 31.06 5.72
CA ALA A 56 11.14 30.79 5.79
C ALA A 56 10.45 31.00 4.44
N GLU A 57 10.89 32.00 3.67
CA GLU A 57 10.40 32.25 2.30
C GLU A 57 10.69 31.07 1.37
N THR A 58 11.92 30.54 1.39
CA THR A 58 12.30 29.38 0.55
C THR A 58 11.46 28.15 0.88
N LEU A 59 11.26 27.89 2.18
CA LEU A 59 10.44 26.78 2.65
C LEU A 59 8.96 26.97 2.28
N ALA A 60 8.44 28.20 2.41
CA ALA A 60 7.07 28.52 2.02
C ALA A 60 6.86 28.35 0.50
N ASN A 61 7.80 28.81 -0.33
CA ASN A 61 7.78 28.62 -1.77
C ASN A 61 7.75 27.13 -2.14
N TYR A 62 8.53 26.29 -1.46
CA TYR A 62 8.48 24.84 -1.65
C TYR A 62 7.10 24.26 -1.31
N VAL A 63 6.52 24.62 -0.16
CA VAL A 63 5.20 24.13 0.26
C VAL A 63 4.10 24.57 -0.72
N VAL A 64 4.12 25.83 -1.15
CA VAL A 64 3.18 26.37 -2.15
C VAL A 64 3.35 25.65 -3.49
N TRP A 65 4.59 25.43 -3.93
CA TRP A 65 4.89 24.67 -5.14
C TRP A 65 4.29 23.26 -5.10
N GLN A 66 4.44 22.53 -3.98
CA GLN A 66 3.84 21.20 -3.80
C GLN A 66 2.31 21.24 -3.92
N ARG A 67 1.65 22.30 -3.41
CA ARG A 67 0.20 22.50 -3.56
C ARG A 67 -0.21 22.81 -4.99
N VAL A 68 0.56 23.61 -5.73
CA VAL A 68 0.29 23.89 -7.15
C VAL A 68 0.43 22.63 -8.00
N VAL A 69 1.53 21.88 -7.81
CA VAL A 69 1.79 20.64 -8.55
C VAL A 69 0.71 19.58 -8.30
N SER A 70 0.34 19.35 -7.03
CA SER A 70 -0.67 18.34 -6.66
C SER A 70 -2.10 18.64 -7.14
N ASN A 71 -2.36 19.87 -7.60
CA ASN A 71 -3.68 20.30 -8.09
C ASN A 71 -3.66 20.76 -9.56
N THR A 72 -2.58 20.50 -10.29
CA THR A 72 -2.41 20.98 -11.68
C THR A 72 -3.54 20.55 -12.63
N GLU A 73 -4.17 19.40 -12.39
CA GLU A 73 -5.31 18.93 -13.20
C GLU A 73 -6.54 19.83 -13.14
N PHE A 74 -6.68 20.64 -12.10
CA PHE A 74 -7.78 21.58 -11.91
C PHE A 74 -7.43 23.01 -12.35
N LEU A 75 -6.17 23.25 -12.75
CA LEU A 75 -5.71 24.56 -13.19
C LEU A 75 -6.00 24.79 -14.69
N PRO A 76 -5.95 26.05 -15.16
CA PRO A 76 -6.07 26.36 -16.59
C PRO A 76 -5.08 25.60 -17.47
N LYS A 77 -5.46 25.37 -18.73
CA LYS A 77 -4.72 24.58 -19.72
C LYS A 77 -3.20 24.83 -19.74
N LYS A 78 -2.77 26.08 -19.62
CA LYS A 78 -1.35 26.49 -19.61
C LYS A 78 -0.51 25.72 -18.56
N PHE A 79 -1.06 25.45 -17.38
CA PHE A 79 -0.34 24.72 -16.32
C PHE A 79 -0.19 23.24 -16.65
N LYS A 80 -1.22 22.63 -17.27
CA LYS A 80 -1.18 21.24 -17.73
C LYS A 80 -0.17 21.06 -18.85
N GLU A 81 -0.05 22.03 -19.75
CA GLU A 81 0.95 22.05 -20.82
C GLU A 81 2.38 22.13 -20.26
N ILE A 82 2.61 22.95 -19.23
CA ILE A 82 3.90 23.01 -18.52
C ILE A 82 4.21 21.65 -17.86
N ARG A 83 3.23 21.05 -17.18
CA ARG A 83 3.37 19.74 -16.54
C ARG A 83 3.65 18.63 -17.57
N LEU A 84 3.04 18.69 -18.75
CA LEU A 84 3.32 17.75 -19.85
C LEU A 84 4.75 17.90 -20.36
N LYS A 85 5.25 19.13 -20.55
CA LYS A 85 6.65 19.36 -20.95
C LYS A 85 7.62 18.74 -19.96
N TYR A 86 7.39 18.95 -18.66
CA TYR A 86 8.17 18.31 -17.60
C TYR A 86 8.06 16.78 -17.64
N SER A 87 6.85 16.24 -17.77
CA SER A 87 6.61 14.79 -17.77
C SER A 87 7.22 14.11 -19.00
N LYS A 88 7.30 14.79 -20.14
CA LYS A 88 7.96 14.29 -21.34
C LYS A 88 9.46 14.11 -21.14
N VAL A 89 10.10 15.02 -20.40
CA VAL A 89 11.53 14.92 -20.07
C VAL A 89 11.79 13.83 -19.03
N ILE A 90 10.98 13.77 -17.97
CA ILE A 90 11.24 12.86 -16.84
C ILE A 90 10.76 11.43 -17.11
N TYR A 91 9.59 11.27 -17.73
CA TYR A 91 8.92 9.98 -17.89
C TYR A 91 8.77 9.55 -19.34
N GLY A 92 9.27 10.33 -20.31
CA GLY A 92 9.06 10.05 -21.74
C GLY A 92 7.60 10.13 -22.19
N THR A 93 6.71 10.74 -21.38
CA THR A 93 5.26 10.74 -21.66
C THR A 93 4.95 11.44 -22.98
N ALA A 94 4.40 10.69 -23.94
CA ALA A 94 4.09 11.18 -25.27
C ALA A 94 2.83 12.07 -25.31
N SER A 95 1.81 11.74 -24.52
CA SER A 95 0.51 12.42 -24.51
C SER A 95 -0.17 12.38 -23.13
N VAL A 96 -1.09 13.31 -22.90
CA VAL A 96 -1.97 13.29 -21.73
C VAL A 96 -3.15 12.34 -22.02
N PRO A 97 -3.61 11.53 -21.05
CA PRO A 97 -4.83 10.75 -21.17
C PRO A 97 -6.04 11.61 -21.55
N ALA A 98 -7.09 10.97 -22.09
CA ALA A 98 -8.34 11.67 -22.37
C ALA A 98 -8.93 12.25 -21.06
N ARG A 99 -9.60 13.41 -21.15
CA ARG A 99 -10.12 14.11 -19.95
C ARG A 99 -10.98 13.20 -19.07
N TRP A 100 -11.84 12.38 -19.68
CA TRP A 100 -12.70 11.45 -18.95
C TRP A 100 -11.90 10.38 -18.18
N GLN A 101 -10.78 9.91 -18.73
CA GLN A 101 -9.89 8.94 -18.05
C GLN A 101 -9.22 9.58 -16.83
N THR A 102 -8.75 10.83 -16.98
CA THR A 102 -8.19 11.60 -15.87
C THR A 102 -9.25 11.82 -14.78
N CYS A 103 -10.47 12.24 -15.16
CA CYS A 103 -11.56 12.44 -14.21
C CYS A 103 -11.95 11.12 -13.50
N ALA A 104 -12.09 10.02 -14.22
CA ALA A 104 -12.38 8.71 -13.65
C ALA A 104 -11.29 8.28 -12.65
N LYS A 105 -10.01 8.47 -13.00
CA LYS A 105 -8.88 8.17 -12.09
C LYS A 105 -8.91 9.03 -10.82
N ILE A 106 -9.20 10.32 -10.93
CA ILE A 106 -9.30 11.22 -9.77
C ILE A 106 -10.40 10.73 -8.83
N VAL A 107 -11.60 10.44 -9.35
CA VAL A 107 -12.72 9.97 -8.52
C VAL A 107 -12.45 8.58 -7.94
N THR A 108 -11.85 7.67 -8.70
CA THR A 108 -11.44 6.34 -8.21
C THR A 108 -10.49 6.43 -7.02
N ASN A 109 -9.53 7.37 -7.07
CA ASN A 109 -8.58 7.57 -5.98
C ASN A 109 -9.19 8.33 -4.79
N ALA A 110 -10.11 9.25 -5.05
CA ALA A 110 -10.71 10.10 -4.01
C ALA A 110 -11.84 9.39 -3.27
N MET A 111 -12.60 8.54 -3.96
CA MET A 111 -13.77 7.84 -3.42
C MET A 111 -13.73 6.33 -3.78
N PRO A 112 -12.71 5.59 -3.33
CA PRO A 112 -12.46 4.23 -3.78
C PRO A 112 -13.59 3.25 -3.47
N GLU A 113 -14.32 3.42 -2.37
CA GLU A 113 -15.44 2.54 -1.99
C GLU A 113 -16.68 2.79 -2.88
N VAL A 114 -16.95 4.05 -3.26
CA VAL A 114 -18.08 4.39 -4.14
C VAL A 114 -17.84 3.87 -5.55
N VAL A 115 -16.66 4.13 -6.11
CA VAL A 115 -16.31 3.62 -7.44
C VAL A 115 -16.18 2.10 -7.42
N GLY A 116 -15.66 1.54 -6.33
CA GLY A 116 -15.60 0.11 -6.10
C GLY A 116 -16.98 -0.55 -6.18
N ARG A 117 -17.98 0.02 -5.50
CA ARG A 117 -19.37 -0.44 -5.58
C ARG A 117 -19.88 -0.46 -7.02
N LEU A 118 -19.76 0.67 -7.73
CA LEU A 118 -20.23 0.78 -9.12
C LEU A 118 -19.55 -0.25 -10.03
N PHE A 119 -18.25 -0.48 -9.83
CA PHE A 119 -17.50 -1.48 -10.58
C PHE A 119 -18.02 -2.89 -10.32
N VAL A 120 -18.21 -3.26 -9.04
CA VAL A 120 -18.69 -4.61 -8.68
C VAL A 120 -20.10 -4.85 -9.24
N GLU A 121 -21.01 -3.88 -9.08
CA GLU A 121 -22.39 -3.97 -9.61
C GLU A 121 -22.44 -4.13 -11.13
N THR A 122 -21.45 -3.59 -11.85
CA THR A 122 -21.48 -3.55 -13.33
C THR A 122 -20.65 -4.66 -13.98
N ALA A 123 -19.50 -5.02 -13.39
CA ALA A 123 -18.46 -5.77 -14.06
C ALA A 123 -18.00 -7.03 -13.32
N PHE A 124 -18.35 -7.21 -12.05
CA PHE A 124 -17.94 -8.39 -11.27
C PHE A 124 -19.03 -9.46 -11.26
N LYS A 125 -18.62 -10.73 -11.36
CA LYS A 125 -19.52 -11.88 -11.22
C LYS A 125 -19.14 -12.66 -9.96
N GLU A 126 -20.14 -12.96 -9.13
CA GLU A 126 -19.91 -13.63 -7.84
C GLU A 126 -19.30 -15.04 -7.95
N ASP A 127 -19.48 -15.72 -9.08
CA ASP A 127 -18.88 -17.04 -9.27
C ASP A 127 -17.34 -16.99 -9.29
N ALA A 128 -16.75 -15.88 -9.74
CA ALA A 128 -15.32 -15.63 -9.64
C ALA A 128 -14.83 -15.68 -8.19
N LYS A 129 -15.63 -15.20 -7.23
CA LYS A 129 -15.27 -15.18 -5.80
C LYS A 129 -15.05 -16.59 -5.27
N ARG A 130 -15.98 -17.50 -5.55
CA ARG A 130 -15.92 -18.90 -5.09
C ARG A 130 -14.78 -19.66 -5.75
N ASP A 131 -14.63 -19.51 -7.07
CA ASP A 131 -13.63 -20.25 -7.83
C ASP A 131 -12.20 -19.82 -7.45
N VAL A 132 -11.99 -18.52 -7.17
CA VAL A 132 -10.70 -18.00 -6.70
C VAL A 132 -10.40 -18.41 -5.26
N LEU A 133 -11.40 -18.48 -4.37
CA LEU A 133 -11.21 -19.04 -3.02
C LEU A 133 -10.72 -20.50 -3.06
N ASP A 134 -11.31 -21.32 -3.91
CA ASP A 134 -10.86 -22.71 -4.12
C ASP A 134 -9.42 -22.79 -4.66
N LEU A 135 -9.03 -21.89 -5.57
CA LEU A 135 -7.64 -21.78 -6.03
C LEU A 135 -6.69 -21.37 -4.91
N VAL A 136 -7.10 -20.45 -4.04
CA VAL A 136 -6.30 -20.06 -2.86
C VAL A 136 -6.04 -21.26 -1.97
N ASP A 137 -7.07 -22.04 -1.65
CA ASP A 137 -6.92 -23.21 -0.78
C ASP A 137 -5.96 -24.24 -1.39
N LYS A 138 -6.10 -24.53 -2.69
CA LYS A 138 -5.19 -25.44 -3.41
C LYS A 138 -3.75 -24.96 -3.42
N LEU A 139 -3.52 -23.68 -3.66
CA LEU A 139 -2.17 -23.10 -3.70
C LEU A 139 -1.56 -22.97 -2.31
N ARG A 140 -2.38 -22.76 -1.27
CA ARG A 140 -1.93 -22.81 0.12
C ARG A 140 -1.43 -24.21 0.48
N GLU A 141 -2.15 -25.27 0.08
CA GLU A 141 -1.69 -26.64 0.32
C GLU A 141 -0.40 -26.95 -0.47
N ALA A 142 -0.33 -26.58 -1.74
CA ALA A 142 0.89 -26.75 -2.54
C ALA A 142 2.10 -26.00 -1.92
N PHE A 143 1.89 -24.81 -1.37
CA PHE A 143 2.92 -24.05 -0.65
C PHE A 143 3.40 -24.78 0.62
N LYS A 144 2.49 -25.40 1.37
CA LYS A 144 2.82 -26.20 2.56
C LYS A 144 3.59 -27.47 2.20
N GLU A 145 3.22 -28.14 1.12
CA GLU A 145 3.98 -29.29 0.59
C GLU A 145 5.39 -28.86 0.18
N MET A 146 5.53 -27.70 -0.47
CA MET A 146 6.83 -27.13 -0.80
C MET A 146 7.69 -26.89 0.46
N ILE A 147 7.10 -26.38 1.54
CA ILE A 147 7.81 -26.19 2.83
C ILE A 147 8.38 -27.52 3.36
N ASP A 148 7.65 -28.63 3.22
CA ASP A 148 8.12 -29.94 3.68
C ASP A 148 9.40 -30.39 2.97
N HIS A 149 9.56 -30.01 1.71
CA HIS A 149 10.74 -30.33 0.89
C HIS A 149 11.94 -29.39 1.06
N LEU A 150 11.82 -28.29 1.83
CA LEU A 150 12.94 -27.37 2.04
C LEU A 150 14.02 -28.00 2.94
N ASP A 151 15.21 -28.23 2.40
CA ASP A 151 16.34 -28.88 3.09
C ASP A 151 17.02 -27.99 4.16
N TRP A 152 16.71 -26.70 4.15
CA TRP A 152 17.42 -25.69 4.90
C TRP A 152 16.69 -25.17 6.14
N MET A 153 15.40 -25.48 6.27
CA MET A 153 14.59 -25.10 7.42
C MET A 153 14.52 -26.25 8.43
N SER A 154 14.74 -25.94 9.70
CA SER A 154 14.48 -26.86 10.81
C SER A 154 13.03 -27.32 10.85
N TYR A 155 12.77 -28.49 11.44
CA TYR A 155 11.41 -29.01 11.64
C TYR A 155 10.51 -27.98 12.34
N THR A 156 11.02 -27.33 13.40
CA THR A 156 10.28 -26.33 14.17
C THR A 156 9.86 -25.14 13.30
N THR A 157 10.79 -24.57 12.54
CA THR A 157 10.46 -23.42 11.67
C THR A 157 9.54 -23.81 10.52
N LYS A 158 9.64 -25.04 9.98
CA LYS A 158 8.66 -25.55 9.01
C LYS A 158 7.24 -25.63 9.58
N GLN A 159 7.08 -26.11 10.82
CA GLN A 159 5.74 -26.19 11.44
C GLN A 159 5.14 -24.80 11.65
N ILE A 160 5.93 -23.84 12.14
CA ILE A 160 5.46 -22.46 12.33
C ILE A 160 5.12 -21.81 10.98
N ALA A 161 5.93 -22.03 9.94
CA ALA A 161 5.65 -21.49 8.61
C ALA A 161 4.34 -22.04 8.02
N LYS A 162 4.09 -23.35 8.18
CA LYS A 162 2.81 -23.97 7.76
C LYS A 162 1.62 -23.47 8.56
N GLU A 163 1.80 -23.26 9.87
CA GLU A 163 0.76 -22.66 10.72
C GLU A 163 0.43 -21.23 10.27
N LYS A 164 1.46 -20.42 9.98
CA LYS A 164 1.28 -19.08 9.41
C LYS A 164 0.55 -19.11 8.07
N ALA A 165 0.91 -20.03 7.17
CA ALA A 165 0.26 -20.18 5.86
C ALA A 165 -1.23 -20.54 6.00
N ASN A 166 -1.57 -21.43 6.96
CA ASN A 166 -2.95 -21.77 7.30
C ASN A 166 -3.75 -20.58 7.83
N TYR A 167 -3.10 -19.66 8.54
CA TYR A 167 -3.74 -18.49 9.13
C TYR A 167 -3.90 -17.32 8.15
N ILE A 168 -3.43 -17.45 6.90
CA ILE A 168 -3.60 -16.40 5.88
C ILE A 168 -5.08 -16.23 5.56
N ASP A 169 -5.62 -15.04 5.83
CA ASP A 169 -7.00 -14.62 5.57
C ASP A 169 -7.19 -14.19 4.10
N PRO A 170 -7.95 -14.92 3.27
CA PRO A 170 -8.16 -14.58 1.87
C PRO A 170 -9.36 -13.65 1.65
N ARG A 171 -9.12 -12.53 0.96
CA ARG A 171 -10.10 -11.47 0.68
C ARG A 171 -10.31 -11.30 -0.81
N ILE A 172 -11.49 -11.72 -1.30
CA ILE A 172 -11.73 -11.85 -2.75
C ILE A 172 -12.85 -10.92 -3.21
N GLY A 173 -12.59 -10.14 -4.26
CA GLY A 173 -13.54 -9.27 -4.93
C GLY A 173 -13.72 -7.92 -4.24
N TYR A 174 -14.43 -7.91 -3.12
CA TYR A 174 -14.81 -6.68 -2.42
C TYR A 174 -15.12 -6.92 -0.94
N GLN A 175 -15.02 -5.85 -0.14
CA GLN A 175 -15.50 -5.79 1.24
C GLN A 175 -17.00 -5.52 1.31
N ASP A 176 -17.70 -6.11 2.29
CA ASP A 176 -19.15 -5.97 2.47
C ASP A 176 -19.64 -4.51 2.54
N LEU A 177 -18.77 -3.59 3.00
CA LEU A 177 -19.05 -2.16 3.07
C LEU A 177 -19.63 -1.59 1.76
N VAL A 178 -19.21 -2.07 0.59
CA VAL A 178 -19.67 -1.51 -0.70
C VAL A 178 -21.18 -1.72 -0.92
N TYR A 179 -21.77 -2.74 -0.31
CA TYR A 179 -23.22 -3.03 -0.37
C TYR A 179 -24.01 -2.45 0.81
N LYS A 180 -23.35 -1.97 1.86
CA LYS A 180 -24.00 -1.39 3.04
C LYS A 180 -24.22 0.11 2.83
N ASN A 181 -25.38 0.48 2.26
CA ASN A 181 -25.74 1.87 1.93
C ASN A 181 -25.50 2.84 3.10
N ASN A 182 -25.94 2.48 4.31
CA ASN A 182 -25.80 3.35 5.48
C ASN A 182 -24.33 3.58 5.85
N ASP A 183 -23.51 2.53 5.83
CA ASP A 183 -22.09 2.63 6.18
C ASP A 183 -21.32 3.42 5.12
N LEU A 184 -21.61 3.19 3.83
CA LEU A 184 -21.02 3.94 2.73
C LEU A 184 -21.43 5.42 2.77
N ASN A 185 -22.70 5.73 3.03
CA ASN A 185 -23.16 7.12 3.20
C ASN A 185 -22.50 7.78 4.42
N ASN A 186 -22.38 7.05 5.53
CA ASN A 186 -21.70 7.53 6.73
C ASN A 186 -20.21 7.81 6.49
N LEU A 187 -19.55 7.04 5.63
CA LEU A 187 -18.15 7.22 5.26
C LEU A 187 -17.90 8.59 4.58
N TYR A 188 -18.88 9.07 3.82
CA TYR A 188 -18.81 10.30 3.03
C TYR A 188 -19.72 11.42 3.56
N LYS A 189 -20.31 11.29 4.75
CA LYS A 189 -21.30 12.23 5.30
C LYS A 189 -20.81 13.69 5.43
N ASN A 190 -19.50 13.89 5.57
CA ASN A 190 -18.87 15.20 5.73
C ASN A 190 -18.27 15.73 4.40
N VAL A 191 -18.50 15.03 3.29
CA VAL A 191 -18.04 15.48 1.97
C VAL A 191 -19.09 16.41 1.35
N THR A 192 -18.63 17.58 0.92
CA THR A 192 -19.43 18.53 0.14
C THR A 192 -19.02 18.45 -1.31
N VAL A 193 -20.00 18.23 -2.19
CA VAL A 193 -19.81 18.19 -3.65
C VAL A 193 -20.33 19.49 -4.25
N ASP A 194 -19.49 20.10 -5.10
CA ASP A 194 -19.77 21.30 -5.87
C ASP A 194 -19.48 21.01 -7.33
N GLU A 195 -20.53 20.87 -8.14
CA GLU A 195 -20.42 20.53 -9.57
C GLU A 195 -19.72 21.63 -10.39
N ASN A 196 -19.73 22.87 -9.89
CA ASN A 196 -19.10 24.01 -10.55
C ASN A 196 -17.66 24.24 -10.08
N ASP A 197 -17.27 23.65 -8.94
CA ASP A 197 -15.91 23.72 -8.39
C ASP A 197 -15.37 22.32 -8.04
N PRO A 198 -14.82 21.60 -9.03
CA PRO A 198 -14.27 20.26 -8.81
C PRO A 198 -13.02 20.27 -7.92
N LEU A 199 -12.30 21.40 -7.80
CA LEU A 199 -11.17 21.50 -6.89
C LEU A 199 -11.65 21.56 -5.45
N LYS A 200 -12.66 22.38 -5.17
CA LYS A 200 -13.30 22.46 -3.84
C LYS A 200 -13.89 21.12 -3.41
N THR A 201 -14.54 20.40 -4.33
CA THR A 201 -15.01 19.03 -4.08
C THR A 201 -13.86 18.11 -3.66
N LEU A 202 -12.76 18.10 -4.42
CA LEU A 202 -11.60 17.26 -4.09
C LEU A 202 -10.94 17.65 -2.75
N VAL A 203 -10.90 18.95 -2.44
CA VAL A 203 -10.41 19.43 -1.14
C VAL A 203 -11.30 18.91 0.00
N SER A 204 -12.62 18.98 -0.16
CA SER A 204 -13.57 18.47 0.84
C SER A 204 -13.41 16.96 1.07
N ILE A 205 -13.23 16.17 0.00
CA ILE A 205 -12.97 14.73 0.12
C ILE A 205 -11.67 14.45 0.89
N ARG A 206 -10.58 15.16 0.54
CA ARG A 206 -9.28 15.00 1.21
C ARG A 206 -9.34 15.38 2.68
N GLU A 207 -10.03 16.47 3.01
CA GLU A 207 -10.22 16.92 4.40
C GLU A 207 -10.99 15.88 5.21
N ALA A 208 -12.12 15.38 4.70
CA ALA A 208 -12.87 14.32 5.36
C ALA A 208 -12.03 13.06 5.57
N SER A 209 -11.20 12.67 4.58
CA SER A 209 -10.28 11.53 4.70
C SER A 209 -9.20 11.74 5.77
N VAL A 210 -8.60 12.93 5.84
CA VAL A 210 -7.59 13.26 6.86
C VAL A 210 -8.23 13.23 8.25
N ILE A 211 -9.39 13.87 8.44
CA ILE A 211 -10.12 13.86 9.71
C ILE A 211 -10.43 12.42 10.14
N ARG A 212 -10.96 11.59 9.23
CA ARG A 212 -11.25 10.17 9.51
C ARG A 212 -9.99 9.44 9.99
N THR A 213 -8.86 9.61 9.29
CA THR A 213 -7.59 8.97 9.63
C THR A 213 -7.08 9.41 11.02
N LEU A 214 -7.17 10.70 11.34
CA LEU A 214 -6.74 11.21 12.65
C LEU A 214 -7.62 10.65 13.78
N LEU A 215 -8.92 10.49 13.55
CA LEU A 215 -9.85 9.93 14.53
C LEU A 215 -9.62 8.44 14.82
N LEU A 216 -8.85 7.72 13.98
CA LEU A 216 -8.51 6.31 14.22
C LEU A 216 -7.49 6.12 15.36
N LEU A 217 -6.76 7.15 15.77
CA LEU A 217 -5.67 7.01 16.76
C LEU A 217 -6.13 6.39 18.09
N ARG A 218 -7.39 6.60 18.48
CA ARG A 218 -7.99 6.08 19.72
C ARG A 218 -9.04 5.00 19.48
N LYS A 219 -9.07 4.42 18.27
CA LYS A 219 -9.96 3.32 17.91
C LYS A 219 -9.19 2.02 17.88
N ASP A 220 -9.90 0.93 18.16
CA ASP A 220 -9.36 -0.40 17.91
C ASP A 220 -9.08 -0.56 16.42
N TYR A 221 -8.01 -1.28 16.12
CA TYR A 221 -7.63 -1.54 14.74
C TYR A 221 -8.65 -2.48 14.08
N ASP A 222 -9.39 -1.98 13.10
CA ASP A 222 -10.33 -2.77 12.33
C ASP A 222 -9.59 -3.64 11.31
N LYS A 223 -9.47 -4.91 11.65
CA LYS A 223 -8.81 -5.89 10.77
C LYS A 223 -9.60 -6.12 9.48
N SER A 224 -10.89 -5.79 9.40
CA SER A 224 -11.73 -6.05 8.22
C SER A 224 -11.53 -5.05 7.08
N GLU A 225 -10.83 -3.93 7.31
CA GLU A 225 -10.62 -2.89 6.29
C GLU A 225 -9.70 -3.35 5.16
N TRP A 226 -9.99 -2.87 3.94
CA TRP A 226 -9.19 -3.11 2.74
C TRP A 226 -8.38 -1.87 2.38
N HIS A 227 -7.16 -2.08 1.86
CA HIS A 227 -6.28 -0.99 1.40
C HIS A 227 -6.45 -0.64 -0.08
N MET A 228 -7.15 -1.49 -0.84
CA MET A 228 -7.42 -1.26 -2.27
C MET A 228 -8.92 -1.30 -2.56
N SER A 229 -9.35 -0.41 -3.45
CA SER A 229 -10.69 -0.45 -4.04
C SER A 229 -10.90 -1.78 -4.80
N PRO A 230 -12.12 -2.33 -4.80
CA PRO A 230 -12.53 -3.39 -5.73
C PRO A 230 -12.24 -3.07 -7.21
N ALA A 231 -12.21 -1.78 -7.58
CA ALA A 231 -11.94 -1.33 -8.95
C ALA A 231 -10.44 -1.26 -9.32
N THR A 232 -9.55 -1.78 -8.47
CA THR A 232 -8.09 -1.77 -8.69
C THR A 232 -7.63 -3.07 -9.37
N VAL A 233 -6.93 -2.97 -10.50
CA VAL A 233 -6.25 -4.12 -11.12
C VAL A 233 -4.91 -4.35 -10.43
N ASN A 234 -4.94 -5.01 -9.28
CA ASN A 234 -3.75 -5.39 -8.50
C ASN A 234 -4.12 -6.47 -7.47
N ALA A 235 -3.16 -6.95 -6.68
CA ALA A 235 -3.37 -7.73 -5.46
C ALA A 235 -2.38 -7.24 -4.38
N TYR A 236 -2.57 -7.66 -3.13
CA TYR A 236 -1.61 -7.36 -2.06
C TYR A 236 -1.69 -8.33 -0.87
N TYR A 237 -0.57 -8.45 -0.16
CA TYR A 237 -0.44 -9.04 1.16
C TYR A 237 -0.32 -7.94 2.24
N ALA A 238 -1.04 -8.11 3.35
CA ALA A 238 -0.93 -7.24 4.53
C ALA A 238 -0.32 -8.00 5.71
N PRO A 239 0.96 -7.74 6.08
CA PRO A 239 1.66 -8.49 7.11
C PRO A 239 1.05 -8.33 8.50
N ASN A 240 0.51 -7.16 8.81
CA ASN A 240 -0.05 -6.82 10.12
C ASN A 240 -1.40 -7.49 10.45
N ILE A 241 -2.02 -8.14 9.47
CA ILE A 241 -3.23 -8.95 9.64
C ILE A 241 -3.12 -10.34 9.00
N ASN A 242 -1.94 -10.66 8.47
CA ASN A 242 -1.68 -11.88 7.72
C ASN A 242 -2.80 -12.20 6.70
N SER A 243 -3.08 -11.26 5.79
CA SER A 243 -4.17 -11.41 4.80
C SER A 243 -3.67 -11.21 3.39
N ILE A 244 -4.27 -11.90 2.42
CA ILE A 244 -4.07 -11.69 0.98
C ILE A 244 -5.37 -11.16 0.37
N THR A 245 -5.28 -10.14 -0.47
CA THR A 245 -6.45 -9.46 -1.03
C THR A 245 -6.38 -9.35 -2.55
N PHE A 246 -7.46 -9.75 -3.21
CA PHE A 246 -7.62 -9.74 -4.67
C PHE A 246 -8.89 -8.94 -5.02
N PRO A 247 -8.78 -7.62 -5.25
CA PRO A 247 -9.88 -6.78 -5.74
C PRO A 247 -10.59 -7.36 -6.97
N ALA A 248 -11.89 -7.07 -7.11
CA ALA A 248 -12.73 -7.56 -8.20
C ALA A 248 -12.12 -7.30 -9.59
N ALA A 249 -11.47 -6.15 -9.79
CA ALA A 249 -10.90 -5.77 -11.06
C ALA A 249 -9.66 -6.56 -11.48
N ILE A 250 -8.96 -7.30 -10.61
CA ILE A 250 -7.93 -8.24 -11.09
C ILE A 250 -8.52 -9.57 -11.57
N LEU A 251 -9.77 -9.88 -11.18
CA LEU A 251 -10.45 -11.14 -11.49
C LEU A 251 -11.12 -11.09 -12.87
N GLN A 252 -10.34 -10.74 -13.88
CA GLN A 252 -10.73 -10.65 -15.28
C GLN A 252 -9.57 -11.13 -16.18
N PRO A 253 -9.82 -11.42 -17.48
CA PRO A 253 -8.74 -11.76 -18.41
C PRO A 253 -7.65 -10.68 -18.46
N PRO A 254 -6.37 -11.05 -18.57
CA PRO A 254 -5.87 -12.41 -18.77
C PRO A 254 -5.71 -13.25 -17.48
N PHE A 255 -5.92 -12.65 -16.30
CA PHE A 255 -5.63 -13.32 -15.02
C PHE A 255 -6.64 -14.42 -14.70
N TYR A 256 -7.94 -14.11 -14.82
CA TYR A 256 -9.01 -15.05 -14.50
C TYR A 256 -10.16 -14.96 -15.50
N SER A 257 -10.67 -16.13 -15.87
CA SER A 257 -12.00 -16.27 -16.45
C SER A 257 -12.53 -17.66 -16.14
N LYS A 258 -13.82 -17.78 -15.89
CA LYS A 258 -14.46 -19.09 -15.76
C LYS A 258 -14.48 -19.86 -17.07
N ASP A 259 -14.51 -19.13 -18.19
CA ASP A 259 -14.61 -19.69 -19.53
C ASP A 259 -13.23 -20.00 -20.13
N GLN A 260 -12.13 -19.68 -19.44
CA GLN A 260 -10.78 -19.99 -19.90
C GLN A 260 -10.27 -21.33 -19.34
N PRO A 261 -9.42 -22.07 -20.08
CA PRO A 261 -8.83 -23.29 -19.58
C PRO A 261 -8.12 -23.12 -18.23
N ALA A 262 -8.22 -24.13 -17.36
CA ALA A 262 -7.68 -24.07 -16.01
C ALA A 262 -6.18 -23.69 -15.96
N TYR A 263 -5.37 -24.16 -16.91
CA TYR A 263 -3.95 -23.82 -16.95
C TYR A 263 -3.68 -22.31 -17.15
N LEU A 264 -4.58 -21.58 -17.84
CA LEU A 264 -4.49 -20.12 -17.94
C LEU A 264 -4.85 -19.45 -16.61
N ASN A 265 -5.86 -19.97 -15.89
CA ASN A 265 -6.17 -19.49 -14.54
C ASN A 265 -5.00 -19.74 -13.57
N TYR A 266 -4.36 -20.91 -13.60
CA TYR A 266 -3.18 -21.18 -12.77
C TYR A 266 -1.98 -20.30 -13.15
N GLY A 267 -1.72 -20.08 -14.45
CA GLY A 267 -0.63 -19.21 -14.90
C GLY A 267 -0.90 -17.71 -14.71
N GLY A 268 -2.16 -17.30 -14.68
CA GLY A 268 -2.62 -15.93 -14.44
C GLY A 268 -2.85 -15.69 -12.95
N ILE A 269 -4.12 -15.79 -12.51
CA ILE A 269 -4.49 -15.51 -11.11
C ILE A 269 -3.82 -16.46 -10.12
N GLY A 270 -3.54 -17.72 -10.50
CA GLY A 270 -2.84 -18.66 -9.64
C GLY A 270 -1.40 -18.24 -9.31
N TYR A 271 -0.67 -17.70 -10.30
CA TYR A 271 0.64 -17.09 -10.06
C TYR A 271 0.54 -15.92 -9.08
N VAL A 272 -0.44 -15.03 -9.28
CA VAL A 272 -0.67 -13.88 -8.38
C VAL A 272 -1.01 -14.34 -6.98
N ILE A 273 -1.83 -15.39 -6.82
CA ILE A 273 -2.12 -15.98 -5.49
C ILE A 273 -0.84 -16.50 -4.83
N GLY A 274 -0.02 -17.26 -5.56
CA GLY A 274 1.26 -17.75 -5.05
C GLY A 274 2.21 -16.61 -4.66
N HIS A 275 2.22 -15.52 -5.43
CA HIS A 275 2.97 -14.31 -5.13
C HIS A 275 2.53 -13.68 -3.79
N GLU A 276 1.23 -13.46 -3.58
CA GLU A 276 0.72 -12.87 -2.34
C GLU A 276 0.89 -13.79 -1.12
N ILE A 277 0.77 -15.12 -1.29
CA ILE A 277 1.10 -16.07 -0.22
C ILE A 277 2.59 -15.95 0.15
N THR A 278 3.47 -15.85 -0.85
CA THR A 278 4.93 -15.78 -0.66
C THR A 278 5.35 -14.48 0.04
N HIS A 279 4.62 -13.37 -0.15
CA HIS A 279 4.85 -12.14 0.61
C HIS A 279 4.70 -12.33 2.13
N GLY A 280 3.96 -13.35 2.59
CA GLY A 280 3.97 -13.74 4.01
C GLY A 280 5.30 -14.26 4.53
N PHE A 281 6.24 -14.58 3.65
CA PHE A 281 7.50 -15.25 3.95
C PHE A 281 8.71 -14.58 3.29
N ASP A 282 8.53 -13.44 2.63
CA ASP A 282 9.64 -12.64 2.09
C ASP A 282 10.44 -11.96 3.21
N ASP A 283 11.41 -11.11 2.86
CA ASP A 283 12.30 -10.45 3.81
C ASP A 283 11.56 -9.58 4.84
N GLN A 284 10.37 -9.07 4.52
CA GLN A 284 9.53 -8.28 5.42
C GLN A 284 8.47 -9.15 6.11
N GLY A 285 7.68 -9.90 5.35
CA GLY A 285 6.60 -10.72 5.87
C GLY A 285 7.06 -11.77 6.86
N ARG A 286 8.26 -12.34 6.66
CA ARG A 286 8.85 -13.31 7.61
C ARG A 286 9.06 -12.77 9.02
N MET A 287 9.10 -11.45 9.21
CA MET A 287 9.29 -10.80 10.50
C MET A 287 7.99 -10.76 11.32
N TYR A 288 6.85 -11.13 10.73
CA TYR A 288 5.54 -11.12 11.34
C TYR A 288 5.08 -12.54 11.66
N ASP A 289 4.49 -12.75 12.84
CA ASP A 289 3.85 -14.02 13.20
C ASP A 289 2.50 -14.21 12.48
N LYS A 290 1.80 -15.31 12.78
CA LYS A 290 0.53 -15.66 12.13
C LYS A 290 -0.59 -14.68 12.46
N GLU A 291 -0.55 -14.00 13.61
CA GLU A 291 -1.51 -12.97 14.01
C GLU A 291 -1.19 -11.57 13.46
N GLY A 292 -0.04 -11.41 12.81
CA GLY A 292 0.44 -10.17 12.22
C GLY A 292 1.22 -9.27 13.18
N ASN A 293 1.78 -9.81 14.26
CA ASN A 293 2.67 -9.07 15.14
C ASN A 293 4.11 -9.13 14.65
N LEU A 294 4.83 -8.01 14.68
CA LEU A 294 6.27 -7.97 14.39
C LEU A 294 7.03 -8.72 15.51
N LYS A 295 7.30 -10.00 15.28
CA LYS A 295 7.88 -10.93 16.25
C LYS A 295 8.64 -12.03 15.51
N SER A 296 9.92 -12.20 15.84
CA SER A 296 10.71 -13.29 15.27
C SER A 296 10.19 -14.65 15.75
N TRP A 297 10.03 -15.57 14.80
CA TRP A 297 9.65 -16.97 15.01
C TRP A 297 10.61 -17.96 14.33
N TRP A 298 11.72 -17.44 13.81
CA TRP A 298 12.79 -18.21 13.18
C TRP A 298 13.82 -18.64 14.21
N THR A 299 14.46 -19.79 14.00
CA THR A 299 15.74 -20.06 14.66
C THR A 299 16.82 -19.17 14.05
N ALA A 300 17.89 -18.87 14.80
CA ALA A 300 19.00 -18.05 14.29
C ALA A 300 19.68 -18.70 13.05
N ASP A 301 19.79 -20.02 13.04
CA ASP A 301 20.37 -20.80 11.93
C ASP A 301 19.48 -20.71 10.68
N ASP A 302 18.18 -20.97 10.81
CA ASP A 302 17.24 -20.86 9.68
C ASP A 302 17.14 -19.43 9.15
N GLY A 303 17.20 -18.43 10.04
CA GLY A 303 17.25 -17.02 9.68
C GLY A 303 18.48 -16.65 8.86
N THR A 304 19.64 -17.23 9.17
CA THR A 304 20.89 -17.05 8.40
C THR A 304 20.78 -17.71 7.03
N LYS A 305 20.30 -18.95 6.98
CA LYS A 305 20.09 -19.70 5.72
C LYS A 305 19.07 -19.05 4.79
N PHE A 306 18.07 -18.36 5.33
CA PHE A 306 17.15 -17.52 4.55
C PHE A 306 17.91 -16.38 3.87
N VAL A 307 18.72 -15.64 4.63
CA VAL A 307 19.51 -14.50 4.12
C VAL A 307 20.48 -14.95 3.03
N GLU A 308 21.16 -16.09 3.20
CA GLU A 308 22.04 -16.67 2.18
C GLU A 308 21.32 -16.96 0.86
N ARG A 309 20.09 -17.50 0.93
CA ARG A 309 19.28 -17.79 -0.27
C ARG A 309 18.74 -16.52 -0.91
N ALA A 310 18.31 -15.55 -0.11
CA ALA A 310 17.87 -14.25 -0.60
C ALA A 310 19.02 -13.53 -1.33
N GLN A 311 20.26 -13.69 -0.87
CA GLN A 311 21.44 -13.11 -1.54
C GLN A 311 21.60 -13.63 -2.98
N CYS A 312 21.30 -14.90 -3.26
CA CYS A 312 21.35 -15.42 -4.63
C CYS A 312 20.39 -14.68 -5.57
N ILE A 313 19.19 -14.33 -5.10
CA ILE A 313 18.21 -13.55 -5.87
C ILE A 313 18.66 -12.10 -6.03
N ILE A 314 19.24 -11.49 -4.97
CA ILE A 314 19.84 -10.16 -5.04
C ILE A 314 20.92 -10.13 -6.12
N ASP A 315 21.84 -11.09 -6.11
CA ASP A 315 22.95 -11.17 -7.07
C ASP A 315 22.43 -11.38 -8.50
N GLN A 316 21.44 -12.26 -8.68
CA GLN A 316 20.79 -12.50 -9.96
C GLN A 316 20.22 -11.20 -10.54
N TYR A 317 19.39 -10.49 -9.77
CA TYR A 317 18.71 -9.29 -10.27
C TYR A 317 19.66 -8.11 -10.43
N ASN A 318 20.69 -7.99 -9.58
CA ASN A 318 21.74 -7.00 -9.72
C ASN A 318 22.55 -7.15 -11.02
N GLY A 319 22.58 -8.36 -11.59
CA GLY A 319 23.23 -8.64 -12.87
C GLY A 319 22.42 -8.20 -14.10
N PHE A 320 21.13 -7.85 -13.96
CA PHE A 320 20.31 -7.45 -15.10
C PHE A 320 20.60 -6.01 -15.53
N VAL A 321 20.95 -5.85 -16.81
CA VAL A 321 21.10 -4.55 -17.47
C VAL A 321 19.82 -4.24 -18.24
N VAL A 322 19.24 -3.07 -18.02
CA VAL A 322 18.01 -2.66 -18.73
C VAL A 322 18.39 -2.00 -20.07
N PRO A 323 18.04 -2.60 -21.23
CA PRO A 323 18.38 -2.02 -22.53
C PRO A 323 17.76 -0.63 -22.71
N GLY A 324 18.46 0.27 -23.40
CA GLY A 324 17.96 1.62 -23.70
C GLY A 324 18.04 2.61 -22.53
N THR A 325 18.64 2.22 -21.40
CA THR A 325 18.79 3.09 -20.21
C THR A 325 20.21 3.59 -19.98
N GLY A 326 21.13 3.38 -20.93
CA GLY A 326 22.55 3.69 -20.73
C GLY A 326 23.26 2.70 -19.81
N ASN A 327 22.88 1.42 -19.89
CA ASN A 327 23.37 0.33 -19.04
C ASN A 327 23.09 0.49 -17.54
N MET A 328 21.94 1.09 -17.16
CA MET A 328 21.51 1.03 -15.77
C MET A 328 21.21 -0.44 -15.39
N THR A 329 21.76 -0.86 -14.27
CA THR A 329 21.46 -2.16 -13.67
C THR A 329 20.22 -2.04 -12.79
N ILE A 330 19.46 -3.13 -12.68
CA ILE A 330 18.45 -3.24 -11.62
C ILE A 330 19.22 -3.33 -10.30
N MET A 331 18.84 -2.53 -9.29
CA MET A 331 19.40 -2.66 -7.94
C MET A 331 18.33 -3.14 -6.99
N VAL A 332 18.52 -4.33 -6.44
CA VAL A 332 17.71 -4.83 -5.31
C VAL A 332 18.39 -4.37 -4.03
N SER A 333 17.89 -3.29 -3.45
CA SER A 333 18.53 -2.61 -2.31
C SER A 333 17.91 -2.93 -0.95
N THR A 334 17.09 -3.97 -0.83
CA THR A 334 16.38 -4.25 0.42
C THR A 334 17.38 -4.71 1.49
N PRO A 335 17.59 -3.95 2.57
CA PRO A 335 18.46 -4.40 3.64
C PRO A 335 17.81 -5.62 4.28
N LEU A 336 18.42 -6.80 4.10
CA LEU A 336 17.95 -8.01 4.77
C LEU A 336 18.06 -7.79 6.28
N ALA A 337 16.92 -7.64 6.94
CA ALA A 337 16.88 -7.48 8.38
C ALA A 337 17.51 -8.72 9.02
N LYS A 338 18.57 -8.52 9.80
CA LYS A 338 19.17 -9.58 10.62
C LYS A 338 18.23 -9.87 11.77
N ILE A 339 17.89 -11.15 11.96
CA ILE A 339 17.11 -11.63 13.12
C ILE A 339 17.98 -11.58 14.36
#